data_AF-A0A8J8KE63-F1
#
_entry.id   AF-A0A8J8KE63-F1
#
_cell.length_a   1.000
_cell.length_b   1.000
_cell.length_c   1.000
_cell.angle_alpha   90.00
_cell.angle_beta   90.00
_cell.angle_gamma   90.00
#
_symmetry.space_group_name_H-M   'P 1'
#
loop_
_entity.id
_entity.type
_entity.pdbx_description
1 polymer ?
#
loop_
_entity_poly.entity_id
_entity_poly.type
_entity_poly.pdbx_seq_one_letter_code
_entity_poly.pdbx_strand_id
1 'polypeptide(L)' 'MARDDLTAEAHSPDDDREVQLEPEEPPILPDRTVDETSTGWNDEWDSNDSRLLEDRPPHW' A
#
# COMPACT_ATOMS: atom_id res chain seq x y z
N MET A 1 29.46 -18.58 18.72
CA MET A 1 28.21 -18.34 17.97
C MET A 1 28.40 -17.04 17.22
N ALA A 2 28.85 -17.11 15.98
CA ALA A 2 28.94 -15.95 15.10
C ALA A 2 27.58 -15.83 14.39
N ARG A 3 26.88 -14.73 14.63
CA ARG A 3 25.65 -14.34 13.93
C ARG A 3 26.06 -13.34 12.86
N ASP A 4 26.84 -13.83 11.91
CA ASP A 4 27.10 -13.11 10.68
C ASP A 4 26.12 -13.67 9.65
N ASP A 5 25.14 -12.85 9.28
CA ASP A 5 24.53 -12.72 7.95
C ASP A 5 23.07 -12.24 8.09
N LEU A 6 22.90 -10.97 8.46
CA LEU A 6 21.64 -10.24 8.37
C LEU A 6 21.74 -9.27 7.19
N THR A 7 21.97 -9.75 5.96
CA THR A 7 21.88 -8.90 4.76
C THR A 7 21.83 -9.65 3.43
N ALA A 8 21.37 -10.90 3.38
CA ALA A 8 20.91 -11.45 2.11
C ALA A 8 19.57 -10.78 1.75
N GLU A 9 19.62 -9.56 1.21
CA GLU A 9 18.48 -8.98 0.50
C GLU A 9 18.03 -10.04 -0.51
N ALA A 10 16.81 -10.54 -0.32
CA ALA A 10 16.21 -11.48 -1.24
C ALA A 10 15.90 -10.72 -2.53
N HIS A 11 16.92 -10.59 -3.39
CA HIS A 11 16.82 -9.93 -4.69
C HIS A 11 15.75 -10.65 -5.49
N SER A 12 14.57 -10.04 -5.57
CA SER A 12 13.50 -10.61 -6.37
C SER A 12 13.85 -10.44 -7.85
N PRO A 13 13.39 -11.32 -8.74
CA PRO A 13 13.52 -11.14 -10.19
C PRO A 13 12.96 -9.79 -10.69
N ASP A 14 12.11 -9.15 -9.88
CA ASP A 14 11.54 -7.82 -10.12
C ASP A 14 12.58 -6.69 -9.92
N ASP A 15 13.62 -6.90 -9.13
CA ASP A 15 14.63 -5.89 -8.78
C ASP A 15 15.59 -5.62 -9.96
N ASP A 16 15.91 -6.67 -10.74
CA ASP A 16 16.66 -6.55 -12.01
C ASP A 16 15.79 -6.03 -13.19
N ARG A 17 14.49 -5.76 -12.98
CA ARG A 17 13.60 -5.33 -14.07
C ARG A 17 13.88 -3.88 -14.43
N GLU A 18 14.27 -3.65 -15.68
CA GLU A 18 14.45 -2.30 -16.22
C GLU A 18 13.13 -1.50 -16.16
N VAL A 19 13.14 -0.37 -15.46
CA VAL A 19 12.02 0.60 -15.43
C VAL A 19 12.23 1.62 -16.54
N GLN A 20 11.36 1.58 -17.56
CA GLN A 20 11.38 2.61 -18.61
C GLN A 20 10.68 3.86 -18.11
N LEU A 21 11.48 4.88 -17.79
CA LEU A 21 10.97 6.21 -17.46
C LEU A 21 10.74 6.98 -18.76
N GLU A 22 9.53 7.47 -18.94
CA GLU A 22 9.19 8.32 -20.08
C GLU A 22 9.95 9.67 -19.94
N PRO A 23 10.47 10.24 -21.04
CA PRO A 23 11.25 11.49 -20.99
C PRO A 23 10.38 12.73 -20.75
N GLU A 24 9.06 12.61 -20.88
CA GLU A 24 8.11 13.68 -20.61
C GLU A 24 7.76 13.74 -19.12
N GLU A 25 7.62 14.96 -18.60
CA GLU A 25 7.19 15.15 -17.22
C GLU A 25 5.74 14.65 -17.08
N PRO A 26 5.46 13.72 -16.14
CA PRO A 26 4.11 13.26 -15.93
C PRO A 26 3.20 14.42 -15.52
N PRO A 27 1.90 14.35 -15.82
CA PRO A 27 0.97 15.41 -15.45
C PRO A 27 1.00 15.64 -13.93
N ILE A 28 1.06 16.91 -13.53
CA ILE A 28 0.95 17.30 -12.12
C ILE A 28 -0.41 16.81 -11.59
N LEU A 29 -0.36 15.87 -10.65
CA LEU A 29 -1.55 15.40 -9.96
C LEU A 29 -2.13 16.52 -9.09
N PRO A 30 -3.46 16.57 -8.89
CA PRO A 30 -4.06 17.47 -7.92
C PRO A 30 -3.54 17.20 -6.50
N ASP A 31 -3.64 18.19 -5.61
CA ASP A 31 -3.26 18.06 -4.17
C ASP A 31 -3.99 16.91 -3.44
N ARG A 32 -5.10 16.43 -4.03
CA ARG A 32 -5.85 15.26 -3.57
C ARG A 32 -6.18 14.37 -4.75
N THR A 33 -5.71 13.13 -4.69
CA THR A 33 -5.98 12.08 -5.68
C THR A 33 -7.37 11.47 -5.48
N VAL A 34 -7.88 10.82 -6.53
CA VAL A 34 -9.16 10.09 -6.47
C VAL A 34 -9.10 8.89 -5.54
N ASP A 35 -7.94 8.27 -5.38
CA ASP A 35 -7.70 7.11 -4.50
C ASP A 35 -7.78 7.49 -3.01
N GLU A 36 -7.43 8.74 -2.67
CA GLU A 36 -7.63 9.35 -1.34
C GLU A 36 -9.10 9.73 -1.06
N THR A 37 -10.01 9.42 -1.97
CA THR A 37 -11.45 9.50 -1.69
C THR A 37 -11.93 8.10 -1.34
N SER A 38 -12.61 7.96 -0.20
CA SER A 38 -13.31 6.71 0.16
C SER A 38 -14.44 6.36 -0.82
N THR A 39 -14.77 7.28 -1.74
CA THR A 39 -15.66 7.05 -2.88
C THR A 39 -15.13 5.92 -3.76
N GLY A 40 -15.86 4.80 -3.78
CA GLY A 40 -15.48 3.61 -4.57
C GLY A 40 -15.01 2.43 -3.73
N TRP A 41 -14.75 2.62 -2.43
CA TRP A 41 -14.46 1.53 -1.48
C TRP A 41 -15.72 0.82 -0.95
N ASN A 42 -16.84 0.95 -1.65
CA ASN A 42 -18.15 0.43 -1.24
C ASN A 42 -18.54 0.88 0.18
N ASP A 43 -18.18 2.13 0.51
CA ASP A 43 -18.35 2.73 1.83
C ASP A 43 -19.81 3.18 2.01
N GLU A 44 -20.68 2.23 2.34
CA GLU A 44 -22.00 2.52 2.89
C GLU A 44 -21.79 3.07 4.31
N TRP A 45 -21.72 4.40 4.44
CA TRP A 45 -21.29 5.15 5.64
C TRP A 45 -21.91 4.75 6.98
N ASP A 46 -23.00 3.97 6.98
CA ASP A 46 -23.78 3.67 8.17
C ASP A 46 -23.81 2.17 8.58
N SER A 47 -23.25 1.25 7.79
CA SER A 47 -23.66 -0.18 7.91
C SER A 47 -22.60 -1.19 8.37
N ASN A 48 -21.34 -0.81 8.62
CA ASN A 48 -20.28 -1.79 8.94
C ASN A 48 -19.54 -1.59 10.28
N ASP A 49 -19.87 -0.56 11.06
CA ASP A 49 -19.14 -0.29 12.30
C ASP A 49 -19.42 -1.33 13.40
N SER A 50 -20.64 -1.87 13.42
CA SER A 50 -21.03 -2.89 14.42
C SER A 50 -20.23 -4.17 14.24
N ARG A 51 -20.11 -4.67 13.00
CA ARG A 51 -19.30 -5.85 12.67
C ARG A 51 -17.82 -5.62 13.01
N LEU A 52 -17.28 -4.44 12.74
CA LEU A 52 -15.88 -4.11 13.03
C LEU A 52 -15.58 -4.07 14.53
N LEU A 53 -16.53 -3.61 15.36
CA LEU A 53 -16.41 -3.65 16.82
C LEU A 53 -16.48 -5.07 17.37
N GLU A 54 -17.32 -5.92 16.77
CA GLU A 54 -17.47 -7.34 17.14
C GLU A 54 -16.23 -8.17 16.77
N ASP A 55 -15.57 -7.86 15.64
CA ASP A 55 -14.40 -8.58 15.11
C ASP A 55 -13.06 -7.96 15.56
N ARG A 56 -13.06 -7.07 16.57
CA ARG A 56 -11.82 -6.38 16.97
C ARG A 56 -10.76 -7.40 17.44
N PRO A 57 -9.54 -7.36 16.89
CA PRO A 57 -8.45 -8.18 17.40
C PRO A 57 -8.15 -7.83 18.86
N PRO A 58 -7.64 -8.78 19.66
CA PRO A 58 -7.39 -8.57 21.09
C PRO A 58 -6.31 -7.52 21.40
N HIS A 59 -5.54 -7.08 20.41
CA HIS A 59 -4.54 -6.02 20.52
C HIS A 59 -4.67 -5.06 19.34
N TRP A 60 -5.62 -4.14 19.46
CA TRP A 60 -5.53 -2.89 18.72
C TRP A 60 -4.58 -1.97 19.48
#